data_AF-A0A7J7NXA6-F1
#
_entry.id   AF-A0A7J7NXA6-F1
#
_cell.length_a   1.000
_cell.length_b   1.000
_cell.length_c   1.000
_cell.angle_alpha   90.00
_cell.angle_beta   90.00
_cell.angle_gamma   90.00
#
_symmetry.space_group_name_H-M   'P 1'
#
loop_
_entity.id
_entity.type
_entity.pdbx_description
1 polymer ?
#
loop_
_entity_poly.entity_id
_entity_poly.type
_entity_poly.pdbx_seq_one_letter_code
_entity_poly.pdbx_strand_id
1 'polypeptide(L)'
;MQTTSCKDKRFTRCFWCFGPPKKTYKLLRPVVMINKTFLKGKYRRTLLTAIAIDPNNHIFLLIFSITDSKTTESWTYFLEMFGPNFHGYDTRFVVISYRNAKIINVVPKVFPFAIHTLCAYHISNNIKTTLESMRIAFRMAAEALTSIDFDKHMNIIQNTNPVGLQ
;
A
#
# COMPACT_ATOMS: atom_id res chain seq x y z
N MET A 1 15.48 -5.39 13.90
CA MET A 1 15.16 -5.94 15.23
C MET A 1 13.85 -6.71 15.14
N GLN A 2 13.85 -7.98 15.57
CA GLN A 2 12.76 -8.95 15.38
C GLN A 2 11.94 -9.03 16.67
N THR A 3 10.67 -8.66 16.63
CA THR A 3 9.72 -8.90 17.72
C THR A 3 8.80 -10.04 17.31
N THR A 4 8.76 -11.10 18.11
CA THR A 4 7.80 -12.18 18.01
C THR A 4 6.87 -12.08 19.20
N SER A 5 5.55 -12.04 18.96
CA SER A 5 4.60 -12.19 20.06
C SER A 5 4.00 -13.59 20.03
N CYS A 6 3.97 -14.22 21.20
CA CYS A 6 3.29 -15.48 21.43
C CYS A 6 2.11 -15.23 22.37
N LYS A 7 0.93 -15.74 22.00
CA LYS A 7 -0.22 -15.82 22.91
C LYS A 7 -0.56 -17.30 23.05
N ASP A 8 -0.70 -17.79 24.28
CA ASP A 8 -1.04 -19.19 24.57
C ASP A 8 -0.11 -20.21 23.86
N LYS A 9 1.20 -19.91 23.83
CA LYS A 9 2.25 -20.70 23.13
C LYS A 9 2.06 -20.83 21.61
N ARG A 10 1.23 -19.99 20.99
CA ARG A 10 1.06 -19.91 19.53
C ARG A 10 1.74 -18.67 18.98
N PHE A 11 2.45 -18.85 17.86
CA PHE A 11 2.99 -17.74 17.08
C PHE A 11 1.85 -16.86 16.57
N THR A 12 1.88 -15.56 16.88
CA THR A 12 0.82 -14.61 16.45
C THR A 12 1.29 -13.63 15.38
N ARG A 13 2.55 -13.20 15.46
CA ARG A 13 3.16 -12.28 14.50
C ARG A 13 4.67 -12.26 14.63
N CYS A 14 5.35 -12.03 13.52
CA CYS A 14 6.73 -11.58 13.49
C CYS A 14 6.87 -10.35 12.61
N PHE A 15 7.96 -9.65 12.86
CA PHE A 15 8.31 -8.43 12.17
C PHE A 15 9.78 -8.47 11.79
N TRP A 16 10.10 -7.96 10.60
CA TRP A 16 11.47 -7.78 10.16
C TRP A 16 11.61 -6.46 9.41
N CYS A 17 12.65 -5.71 9.75
CA CYS A 17 13.05 -4.51 9.04
C CYS A 17 14.46 -4.73 8.50
N PHE A 18 14.65 -4.53 7.19
CA PHE A 18 15.95 -4.70 6.54
C PHE A 18 16.94 -3.57 6.83
N GLY A 19 16.52 -2.59 7.63
CA GLY A 19 17.38 -1.64 8.32
C GLY A 19 18.53 -1.07 7.49
N PRO A 20 18.31 -0.57 6.25
CA PRO A 20 19.31 0.32 5.69
C PRO A 20 19.40 1.53 6.66
N PRO A 21 20.60 2.13 6.84
CA PRO A 21 20.80 3.15 7.86
C PRO A 21 19.71 4.23 7.77
N LYS A 22 19.18 4.76 8.88
CA LYS A 22 18.12 5.81 8.83
C LYS A 22 18.44 6.94 7.82
N LYS A 23 19.74 7.21 7.62
CA LYS A 23 20.27 8.14 6.63
C LYS A 23 19.90 7.81 5.18
N THR A 24 19.83 6.54 4.77
CA THR A 24 19.49 6.14 3.41
C THR A 24 18.00 6.31 3.10
N TYR A 25 17.11 6.32 4.08
CA TYR A 25 15.69 6.60 3.82
C TYR A 25 15.47 8.02 3.27
N LYS A 26 16.33 8.97 3.63
CA LYS A 26 16.31 10.33 3.06
C LYS A 26 16.68 10.36 1.57
N LEU A 27 17.31 9.31 1.06
CA LEU A 27 17.69 9.19 -0.35
C LEU A 27 16.59 8.51 -1.19
N LEU A 28 15.63 7.84 -0.55
CA LEU A 28 14.50 7.22 -1.23
C LEU A 28 13.46 8.27 -1.59
N ARG A 29 12.66 8.00 -2.64
CA ARG A 29 11.50 8.82 -2.96
C ARG A 29 10.55 8.83 -1.75
N PRO A 30 9.85 9.95 -1.47
CA PRO A 30 8.91 10.06 -0.35
C PRO A 30 7.59 9.34 -0.65
N VAL A 31 7.69 8.08 -1.09
CA VAL A 31 6.59 7.22 -1.50
C VAL A 31 6.84 5.83 -0.95
N VAL A 32 5.85 5.28 -0.27
CA VAL A 32 5.87 3.96 0.33
C VAL A 32 4.67 3.18 -0.16
N MET A 33 4.90 2.01 -0.74
CA MET A 33 3.82 1.13 -1.15
C MET A 33 3.66 0.03 -0.11
N ILE A 34 2.44 -0.15 0.40
CA ILE A 34 2.11 -1.23 1.34
C ILE A 34 1.21 -2.26 0.65
N ASN A 35 1.52 -3.54 0.88
CA ASN A 35 0.76 -4.63 0.30
C ASN A 35 0.51 -5.76 1.30
N LYS A 36 -0.46 -6.59 0.96
CA LYS A 36 -0.82 -7.80 1.69
C LYS A 36 -0.85 -9.00 0.74
N THR A 37 -0.09 -10.03 1.09
CA THR A 37 -0.04 -11.29 0.34
C THR A 37 -0.45 -12.45 1.23
N PHE A 38 -1.27 -13.37 0.72
CA PHE A 38 -1.57 -14.62 1.42
C PHE A 38 -0.44 -15.61 1.24
N LEU A 39 0.09 -16.10 2.35
CA LEU A 39 1.09 -17.16 2.32
C LEU A 39 0.39 -18.49 2.07
N LYS A 40 0.89 -19.24 1.09
CA LYS A 40 0.47 -20.61 0.83
C LYS A 40 1.25 -21.53 1.78
N GLY A 41 0.55 -22.45 2.44
CA GLY A 41 1.15 -23.39 3.38
C GLY A 41 0.20 -23.77 4.52
N LYS A 42 0.65 -24.67 5.40
CA LYS A 42 -0.14 -25.22 6.50
C LYS A 42 -0.81 -24.16 7.37
N TYR A 43 -0.11 -23.05 7.61
CA TYR A 43 -0.52 -22.02 8.57
C TYR A 43 -1.31 -20.85 7.98
N ARG A 44 -1.46 -20.79 6.63
CA ARG A 44 -2.28 -19.79 5.89
C ARG A 44 -2.20 -18.35 6.43
N ARG A 45 -1.00 -17.90 6.79
CA ARG A 45 -0.75 -16.58 7.38
C ARG A 45 -0.77 -15.48 6.33
N THR A 46 -0.72 -14.24 6.79
CA THR A 46 -0.69 -13.05 5.95
C THR A 46 0.70 -12.40 6.01
N LEU A 47 1.29 -12.13 4.86
CA LEU A 47 2.49 -11.32 4.72
C LEU A 47 2.09 -9.86 4.45
N LEU A 48 2.50 -8.95 5.31
CA LEU A 48 2.44 -7.51 5.12
C LEU A 48 3.81 -7.02 4.69
N THR A 49 3.87 -6.16 3.69
CA THR A 49 5.13 -5.57 3.21
C THR A 49 4.99 -4.06 3.04
N ALA A 50 6.08 -3.33 3.27
CA ALA A 50 6.23 -1.96 2.80
C ALA A 50 7.51 -1.86 1.98
N ILE A 51 7.38 -1.30 0.79
CA ILE A 51 8.48 -1.06 -0.14
C ILE A 51 8.59 0.44 -0.42
N ALA A 52 9.80 0.89 -0.72
CA ALA A 52 10.07 2.21 -1.27
C ALA A 52 10.78 2.07 -2.61
N ILE A 53 10.90 3.19 -3.31
CA ILE A 53 11.56 3.29 -4.61
C ILE A 53 12.69 4.31 -4.47
N ASP A 54 13.88 3.98 -4.96
CA ASP A 54 14.99 4.92 -5.01
C ASP A 54 14.88 5.88 -6.22
N PRO A 55 15.76 6.88 -6.34
CA PRO A 55 15.77 7.78 -7.50
C PRO A 55 16.01 7.05 -8.84
N ASN A 56 16.65 5.89 -8.81
CA ASN A 56 16.96 5.04 -9.97
C ASN A 56 15.88 3.99 -10.28
N ASN A 57 14.71 4.08 -9.64
CA ASN A 57 13.57 3.17 -9.79
C ASN A 57 13.80 1.72 -9.30
N HIS A 58 14.80 1.49 -8.46
CA HIS A 58 14.95 0.21 -7.78
C HIS A 58 13.96 0.08 -6.63
N ILE A 59 13.42 -1.13 -6.47
CA ILE A 59 12.50 -1.46 -5.39
C ILE A 59 13.30 -1.87 -4.15
N PHE A 60 13.04 -1.20 -3.03
CA PHE A 60 13.64 -1.51 -1.74
C PHE A 60 12.59 -2.01 -0.77
N LEU A 61 12.78 -3.23 -0.25
CA LEU A 61 11.96 -3.76 0.83
C LEU A 61 12.37 -3.12 2.16
N LEU A 62 11.53 -2.24 2.68
CA LEU A 62 11.78 -1.58 3.96
C LEU A 62 11.58 -2.56 5.10
N ILE A 63 10.48 -3.31 5.01
CA ILE A 63 9.89 -3.98 6.16
C ILE A 63 8.90 -5.04 5.72
N PHE A 64 8.82 -6.14 6.47
CA PHE A 64 7.73 -7.09 6.35
C PHE A 64 7.29 -7.63 7.70
N SER A 65 6.05 -8.11 7.75
CA SER A 65 5.50 -8.79 8.91
C SER A 65 4.68 -9.99 8.48
N ILE A 66 4.80 -11.09 9.21
CA ILE A 66 3.90 -12.23 9.09
C ILE A 66 2.90 -12.11 10.24
N THR A 67 1.60 -12.06 9.93
CA THR A 67 0.52 -11.94 10.91
C THR A 67 -0.57 -12.99 10.69
N ASP A 68 -1.23 -13.33 11.79
CA ASP A 68 -2.35 -14.26 11.87
C ASP A 68 -3.65 -13.69 11.31
N SER A 69 -3.81 -12.36 11.31
CA SER A 69 -5.12 -11.75 11.06
C SER A 69 -5.04 -10.48 10.22
N LYS A 70 -6.09 -10.27 9.42
CA LYS A 70 -6.28 -9.07 8.59
C LYS A 70 -6.94 -7.95 9.40
N THR A 71 -6.67 -7.86 10.70
CA THR A 71 -7.39 -6.93 11.57
C THR A 71 -6.84 -5.52 11.44
N THR A 72 -7.65 -4.57 11.86
CA THR A 72 -7.22 -3.18 12.06
C THR A 72 -6.00 -3.13 12.98
N GLU A 73 -5.94 -3.98 14.02
CA GLU A 73 -4.78 -4.02 14.93
C GLU A 73 -3.51 -4.50 14.24
N SER A 74 -3.61 -5.48 13.34
CA SER A 74 -2.43 -5.98 12.61
C SER A 74 -1.85 -4.93 11.66
N TRP A 75 -2.71 -4.16 10.98
CA TRP A 75 -2.26 -3.01 10.18
C TRP A 75 -1.70 -1.89 11.03
N THR A 76 -2.35 -1.58 12.16
CA THR A 76 -1.88 -0.54 13.09
C THR A 76 -0.50 -0.91 13.61
N TYR A 77 -0.33 -2.12 14.15
CA TYR A 77 0.94 -2.63 14.62
C TYR A 77 2.02 -2.60 13.53
N PHE A 78 1.70 -3.05 12.31
CA PHE A 78 2.64 -3.05 11.20
C PHE A 78 3.12 -1.63 10.84
N LEU A 79 2.20 -0.67 10.78
CA LEU A 79 2.51 0.73 10.44
C LEU A 79 3.25 1.43 11.59
N GLU A 80 2.91 1.15 12.84
CA GLU A 80 3.63 1.68 14.02
C GLU A 80 5.08 1.18 14.07
N MET A 81 5.34 -0.07 13.69
CA MET A 81 6.70 -0.59 13.61
C MET A 81 7.49 0.00 12.42
N PHE A 82 6.79 0.49 11.39
CA PHE A 82 7.36 1.12 10.20
C PHE A 82 7.72 2.60 10.44
N GLY A 83 6.82 3.36 11.05
CA GLY A 83 6.87 4.83 11.16
C GLY A 83 8.17 5.45 11.72
N PRO A 84 8.69 4.98 12.87
CA PRO A 84 9.87 5.56 13.50
C PRO A 84 11.16 5.35 12.70
N ASN A 85 11.15 4.42 11.75
CA ASN A 85 12.35 4.02 11.02
C ASN A 85 12.54 4.83 9.75
N PHE A 86 11.48 5.15 9.00
CA PHE A 86 11.58 5.72 7.66
C PHE A 86 11.87 7.23 7.65
N HIS A 87 10.84 8.06 7.85
CA HIS A 87 10.96 9.53 7.87
C HIS A 87 10.52 10.16 9.20
N GLY A 88 10.04 9.35 10.14
CA GLY A 88 9.39 9.83 11.36
C GLY A 88 7.90 10.11 11.11
N TYR A 89 7.15 10.34 12.18
CA TYR A 89 5.69 10.52 12.10
C TYR A 89 5.28 11.90 11.54
N ASP A 90 6.16 12.90 11.62
CA ASP A 90 5.87 14.31 11.31
C ASP A 90 6.28 14.77 9.91
N THR A 91 6.69 13.83 9.05
CA THR A 91 7.11 14.13 7.68
C THR A 91 6.02 13.82 6.67
N ARG A 92 5.89 14.68 5.65
CA ARG A 92 4.98 14.44 4.52
C ARG A 92 5.60 13.44 3.54
N PHE A 93 4.92 12.32 3.33
CA PHE A 93 5.22 11.31 2.31
C PHE A 93 3.90 10.70 1.80
N VAL A 94 3.98 9.94 0.71
CA VAL A 94 2.82 9.26 0.12
C VAL A 94 2.80 7.80 0.54
N VAL A 95 1.67 7.32 1.05
CA VAL A 95 1.38 5.90 1.25
C VAL A 95 0.48 5.43 0.12
N ILE A 96 0.91 4.42 -0.64
CA ILE A 96 0.11 3.78 -1.69
C ILE A 96 -0.32 2.40 -1.20
N SER A 97 -1.62 2.09 -1.24
CA SER A 97 -2.13 0.75 -0.90
C SER A 97 -3.18 0.26 -1.89
N TYR A 98 -3.50 -1.02 -1.87
CA TYR A 98 -4.73 -1.50 -2.50
C TYR A 98 -5.98 -0.98 -1.75
N ARG A 99 -7.17 -1.00 -2.38
CA ARG A 99 -8.42 -0.56 -1.76
C ARG A 99 -8.80 -1.46 -0.59
N ASN A 100 -8.66 -0.96 0.64
CA ASN A 100 -9.01 -1.68 1.85
C ASN A 100 -9.46 -0.71 2.95
N ALA A 101 -10.70 -0.84 3.42
CA ALA A 101 -11.27 0.06 4.43
C ALA A 101 -10.42 0.13 5.71
N LYS A 102 -9.78 -0.97 6.13
CA LYS A 102 -8.95 -0.98 7.35
C LYS A 102 -7.67 -0.17 7.15
N ILE A 103 -7.06 -0.24 5.97
CA ILE A 103 -5.87 0.56 5.65
C ILE A 103 -6.25 2.04 5.56
N ILE A 104 -7.32 2.34 4.82
CA ILE A 104 -7.85 3.71 4.65
C ILE A 104 -8.11 4.37 6.01
N ASN A 105 -8.63 3.61 6.98
CA ASN A 105 -8.93 4.13 8.31
C ASN A 105 -7.71 4.22 9.25
N VAL A 106 -6.66 3.42 9.04
CA VAL A 106 -5.51 3.33 9.96
C VAL A 106 -4.37 4.26 9.53
N VAL A 107 -4.10 4.38 8.23
CA VAL A 107 -3.02 5.23 7.73
C VAL A 107 -3.08 6.66 8.28
N PRO A 108 -4.21 7.40 8.22
CA PRO A 108 -4.26 8.76 8.76
C PRO A 108 -4.15 8.82 10.29
N LYS A 109 -4.41 7.72 11.00
CA LYS A 109 -4.25 7.66 12.47
C LYS A 109 -2.80 7.47 12.87
N VAL A 110 -2.06 6.64 12.13
CA VAL A 110 -0.64 6.35 12.40
C VAL A 110 0.27 7.41 11.77
N PHE A 111 -0.10 7.93 10.60
CA PHE A 111 0.64 8.91 9.82
C PHE A 111 -0.25 10.10 9.46
N PRO A 112 -0.53 11.00 10.41
CA PRO A 112 -1.46 12.11 10.19
C PRO A 112 -1.01 13.09 9.09
N PHE A 113 0.29 13.16 8.81
CA PHE A 113 0.86 14.02 7.77
C PHE A 113 1.11 13.31 6.43
N ALA A 114 0.86 12.00 6.34
CA ALA A 114 1.01 11.27 5.09
C ALA A 114 -0.20 11.45 4.18
N ILE A 115 0.04 11.53 2.88
CA ILE A 115 -1.02 11.46 1.87
C ILE A 115 -1.27 9.99 1.59
N HIS A 116 -2.48 9.49 1.90
CA HIS A 116 -2.88 8.14 1.54
C HIS A 116 -3.54 8.13 0.15
N THR A 117 -3.05 7.29 -0.75
CA THR A 117 -3.63 7.08 -2.07
C THR A 117 -3.79 5.59 -2.39
N LEU A 118 -4.62 5.32 -3.39
CA LEU A 118 -4.91 3.97 -3.84
C LEU A 118 -4.04 3.60 -5.04
N CYS A 119 -3.59 2.36 -5.06
CA CYS A 119 -2.79 1.81 -6.13
C CYS A 119 -3.63 1.65 -7.40
N ALA A 120 -3.28 2.41 -8.45
CA ALA A 120 -3.95 2.35 -9.76
C ALA A 120 -3.97 0.92 -10.33
N TYR A 121 -2.88 0.16 -10.19
CA TYR A 121 -2.84 -1.24 -10.62
C TYR A 121 -3.94 -2.10 -9.97
N HIS A 122 -4.11 -1.98 -8.65
CA HIS A 122 -5.14 -2.72 -7.93
C HIS A 122 -6.55 -2.26 -8.30
N ILE A 123 -6.77 -0.95 -8.50
CA ILE A 123 -8.07 -0.44 -8.97
C ILE A 123 -8.37 -1.00 -10.36
N SER A 124 -7.41 -0.89 -11.30
CA SER A 124 -7.53 -1.39 -12.67
C SER A 124 -7.84 -2.88 -12.73
N ASN A 125 -7.27 -3.69 -11.83
CA ASN A 125 -7.57 -5.13 -11.76
C ASN A 125 -8.91 -5.47 -11.09
N ASN A 126 -9.48 -4.54 -10.32
CA ASN A 126 -10.79 -4.73 -9.68
C ASN A 126 -11.96 -4.27 -10.57
N ILE A 127 -11.69 -3.52 -11.65
CA ILE A 127 -12.69 -3.23 -12.68
C ILE A 127 -13.06 -4.56 -13.35
N LYS A 128 -14.34 -4.95 -13.28
CA LYS A 128 -14.83 -6.23 -13.81
C LYS A 128 -14.44 -6.39 -15.29
N THR A 129 -13.97 -7.58 -15.64
CA THR A 129 -13.35 -7.95 -16.93
C THR A 129 -14.25 -7.77 -18.15
N THR A 130 -15.56 -7.61 -17.99
CA THR A 130 -16.49 -7.34 -19.10
C THR A 130 -16.32 -5.96 -19.73
N LEU A 131 -15.42 -5.12 -19.18
CA LEU A 131 -15.24 -3.71 -19.58
C LEU A 131 -13.75 -3.40 -19.77
N GLU A 132 -13.07 -4.18 -20.62
CA GLU A 132 -11.63 -4.02 -20.90
C GLU A 132 -11.30 -2.60 -21.42
N SER A 133 -12.19 -2.00 -22.20
CA SER A 133 -12.09 -0.59 -22.61
C SER A 133 -12.02 0.37 -21.42
N MET A 134 -12.77 0.12 -20.35
CA MET A 134 -12.69 0.91 -19.12
C MET A 134 -11.40 0.67 -18.35
N ARG A 135 -10.87 -0.55 -18.35
CA ARG A 135 -9.56 -0.84 -17.73
C ARG A 135 -8.44 -0.09 -18.43
N ILE A 136 -8.47 -0.06 -19.76
CA ILE A 136 -7.53 0.70 -20.59
C ILE A 136 -7.69 2.20 -20.33
N ALA A 137 -8.92 2.74 -20.45
CA ALA A 137 -9.19 4.15 -20.20
C ALA A 137 -8.77 4.58 -18.79
N PHE A 138 -9.03 3.75 -17.77
CA PHE A 138 -8.58 4.02 -16.40
C PHE A 138 -7.05 4.11 -16.28
N ARG A 139 -6.31 3.21 -16.93
CA ARG A 139 -4.83 3.27 -16.93
C ARG A 139 -4.33 4.53 -17.62
N MET A 140 -4.89 4.85 -18.78
CA MET A 140 -4.52 6.06 -19.52
C MET A 140 -4.83 7.32 -18.72
N ALA A 141 -5.95 7.37 -17.99
CA ALA A 141 -6.25 8.46 -17.07
C ALA A 141 -5.24 8.51 -15.92
N ALA A 142 -4.94 7.38 -15.27
CA ALA A 142 -4.00 7.32 -14.14
C ALA A 142 -2.55 7.69 -14.51
N GLU A 143 -2.16 7.52 -15.77
CA GLU A 143 -0.83 7.82 -16.32
C GLU A 143 -0.78 9.18 -17.03
N ALA A 144 -1.89 9.91 -17.11
CA ALA A 144 -1.98 11.19 -17.80
C ALA A 144 -1.05 12.24 -17.18
N LEU A 145 -0.28 12.92 -18.03
CA LEU A 145 0.63 14.01 -17.63
C LEU A 145 -0.06 15.38 -17.57
N THR A 146 -1.25 15.49 -18.16
CA THR A 146 -2.03 16.73 -18.24
C THR A 146 -3.46 16.50 -17.78
N SER A 147 -4.11 17.55 -17.27
CA SER A 147 -5.53 17.50 -16.92
C SER A 147 -6.41 17.21 -18.14
N ILE A 148 -6.02 17.72 -19.32
CA ILE A 148 -6.76 17.51 -20.57
C ILE A 148 -6.78 16.02 -20.94
N ASP A 149 -5.63 15.35 -20.90
CA ASP A 149 -5.54 13.91 -21.19
C ASP A 149 -6.27 13.09 -20.13
N PHE A 150 -6.15 13.48 -18.85
CA PHE A 150 -6.87 12.85 -17.75
C PHE A 150 -8.39 12.91 -17.99
N ASP A 151 -8.92 14.11 -18.25
CA ASP A 151 -10.35 14.35 -18.45
C ASP A 151 -10.87 13.61 -19.68
N LYS A 152 -10.09 13.61 -20.78
CA LYS A 152 -10.39 12.84 -21.99
C LYS A 152 -10.61 11.36 -21.68
N HIS A 153 -9.72 10.75 -20.90
CA HIS A 153 -9.82 9.33 -20.56
C HIS A 153 -10.89 9.05 -19.48
N MET A 154 -11.08 9.95 -18.52
CA MET A 154 -12.16 9.85 -17.52
C MET A 154 -13.56 9.93 -18.15
N ASN A 155 -13.73 10.77 -19.19
CA ASN A 155 -14.99 10.84 -19.93
C ASN A 155 -15.36 9.50 -20.58
N ILE A 156 -14.37 8.75 -21.10
CA ILE A 156 -14.62 7.41 -21.65
C ILE A 156 -15.16 6.47 -20.56
N ILE A 157 -14.59 6.51 -19.36
CA ILE A 157 -15.02 5.68 -18.23
C ILE A 157 -16.46 6.02 -17.82
N GLN A 158 -16.77 7.31 -17.65
CA GLN A 158 -18.09 7.79 -17.25
C GLN A 158 -19.18 7.39 -18.26
N ASN A 159 -18.87 7.45 -19.55
CA ASN A 159 -19.82 7.13 -20.62
C ASN A 159 -20.00 5.61 -20.87
N THR A 160 -19.10 4.77 -20.35
CA THR A 160 -19.15 3.32 -20.59
C THR A 160 -20.01 2.56 -19.56
N ASN A 161 -20.31 3.12 -18.37
CA ASN A 161 -21.27 2.57 -17.42
C ASN A 161 -21.74 3.59 -16.36
N PRO A 162 -22.96 4.16 -16.47
CA PRO A 162 -23.44 5.21 -15.55
C PRO A 162 -23.76 4.72 -14.12
N VAL A 163 -23.72 3.41 -13.83
CA VAL A 163 -24.14 2.84 -12.54
C VAL A 163 -22.96 2.30 -11.71
N GLY A 164 -21.74 2.23 -12.27
CA GLY A 164 -20.64 1.43 -11.72
C GLY A 164 -19.65 2.11 -10.76
N LEU A 165 -19.82 3.40 -10.44
CA LEU A 165 -18.86 4.17 -9.64
C LEU A 165 -19.42 4.84 -8.38
N GLN A 166 -20.66 4.50 -7.97
CA GLN A 166 -21.19 4.86 -6.65
C GLN A 166 -20.67 3.90 -5.56
#